data_AF-A0AAD5TGJ2-F1
#
_entry.id   AF-A0AAD5TGJ2-F1
#
_cell.length_a   1.000
_cell.length_b   1.000
_cell.length_c   1.000
_cell.angle_alpha   90.00
_cell.angle_beta   90.00
_cell.angle_gamma   90.00
#
_symmetry.space_group_name_H-M   'P 1'
#
loop_
_entity.id
_entity.type
_entity.pdbx_description
1 polymer ?
#
loop_
_entity_poly.entity_id
_entity_poly.type
_entity_poly.pdbx_seq_one_letter_code
_entity_poly.pdbx_strand_id
1 'polypeptide(L)'
;MRMQPSTKESSAKKIHVENMFATMRAVTAQRNQAADIEVDQISATVADRIYNHIKTYEIRKRYDIDMTLPESATASNERLKEGIHHMLDMAGWTVVLVNIWHSNKNKCCRVVIEWPPVKKSKVTQMFDMVRDRTAERNSIA
;
A
#
# COMPACT_ATOMS: atom_id res chain seq x y z
N MET A 1 46.61 -53.99 -13.91
CA MET A 1 45.93 -52.72 -14.27
C MET A 1 44.72 -52.55 -13.37
N ARG A 2 44.62 -51.47 -12.57
CA ARG A 2 43.40 -51.11 -11.79
C ARG A 2 43.01 -49.69 -12.19
N MET A 3 41.82 -49.52 -12.77
CA MET A 3 41.23 -48.20 -12.97
C MET A 3 40.53 -47.75 -11.69
N GLN A 4 40.77 -46.51 -11.26
CA GLN A 4 39.97 -45.83 -10.23
C GLN A 4 38.84 -45.03 -10.88
N PRO A 5 37.61 -45.04 -10.33
CA PRO A 5 36.55 -44.14 -10.75
C PRO A 5 36.75 -42.76 -10.11
N SER A 6 36.85 -41.70 -10.93
CA SER A 6 36.93 -40.32 -10.45
C SER A 6 35.53 -39.74 -10.21
N THR A 7 34.99 -39.94 -9.01
CA THR A 7 33.90 -39.12 -8.49
C THR A 7 34.43 -37.74 -8.07
N LYS A 8 34.63 -36.86 -9.06
CA LYS A 8 34.63 -35.41 -8.85
C LYS A 8 33.32 -34.85 -9.39
N GLU A 9 32.22 -35.18 -8.71
CA GLU A 9 30.97 -34.47 -8.92
C GLU A 9 31.16 -33.04 -8.39
N SER A 10 31.06 -32.10 -9.33
CA SER A 10 31.55 -30.73 -9.22
C SER A 10 30.79 -29.93 -8.17
N SER A 11 31.42 -29.64 -7.03
CA SER A 11 30.92 -28.73 -6.00
C SER A 11 30.53 -27.34 -6.55
N ALA A 12 31.05 -26.93 -7.71
CA ALA A 12 30.68 -25.67 -8.36
C ALA A 12 29.24 -25.67 -8.91
N LYS A 13 28.71 -26.82 -9.36
CA LYS A 13 27.31 -26.91 -9.82
C LYS A 13 26.31 -26.74 -8.67
N LYS A 14 26.67 -27.19 -7.46
CA LYS A 14 25.81 -27.11 -6.27
C LYS A 14 25.70 -25.67 -5.74
N ILE A 15 26.81 -24.93 -5.74
CA ILE A 15 26.87 -23.52 -5.30
C ILE A 15 26.15 -22.58 -6.28
N HIS A 16 26.20 -22.86 -7.59
CA HIS A 16 25.54 -22.04 -8.61
C HIS A 16 24.01 -21.99 -8.44
N VAL A 17 23.40 -23.14 -8.13
CA VAL A 17 21.94 -23.26 -7.97
C VAL A 17 21.46 -22.61 -6.67
N GLU A 18 22.17 -22.77 -5.56
CA GLU A 18 21.84 -22.12 -4.28
C GLU A 18 21.94 -20.59 -4.38
N ASN A 19 22.93 -20.07 -5.11
CA ASN A 19 23.03 -18.64 -5.39
C ASN A 19 21.88 -18.13 -6.27
N MET A 20 21.43 -18.88 -7.28
CA MET A 20 20.27 -18.47 -8.09
C MET A 20 18.99 -18.39 -7.26
N PHE A 21 18.76 -19.34 -6.34
CA PHE A 21 17.60 -19.29 -5.45
C PHE A 21 17.67 -18.14 -4.45
N ALA A 22 18.86 -17.83 -3.92
CA ALA A 22 19.06 -16.68 -3.05
C ALA A 22 18.82 -15.35 -3.80
N THR A 23 19.33 -15.22 -5.03
CA THR A 23 19.07 -14.06 -5.88
C THR A 23 17.59 -13.94 -6.24
N MET A 24 16.90 -15.03 -6.58
CA MET A 24 15.45 -14.99 -6.83
C MET A 24 14.65 -14.55 -5.60
N ARG A 25 14.96 -15.07 -4.40
CA ARG A 25 14.29 -14.62 -3.17
C ARG A 25 14.56 -13.16 -2.86
N ALA A 26 15.79 -12.68 -3.08
CA ALA A 26 16.15 -11.28 -2.88
C ALA A 26 15.40 -10.36 -3.86
N VAL A 27 15.29 -10.75 -5.13
CA VAL A 27 14.53 -10.02 -6.15
C VAL A 27 13.03 -10.03 -5.83
N THR A 28 12.48 -11.15 -5.37
CA THR A 28 11.08 -11.23 -4.91
C THR A 28 10.84 -10.36 -3.68
N ALA A 29 11.75 -10.36 -2.71
CA ALA A 29 11.65 -9.53 -1.51
C ALA A 29 11.71 -8.03 -1.86
N GLN A 30 12.62 -7.60 -2.73
CA GLN A 30 12.68 -6.21 -3.20
C GLN A 30 11.43 -5.78 -3.97
N ARG A 31 10.90 -6.65 -4.84
CA ARG A 31 9.64 -6.37 -5.56
C ARG A 31 8.45 -6.24 -4.62
N ASN A 32 8.38 -7.09 -3.59
CA ASN A 32 7.33 -6.99 -2.57
C ASN A 32 7.47 -5.70 -1.76
N GLN A 33 8.69 -5.32 -1.34
CA GLN A 33 8.92 -4.04 -0.66
C GLN A 33 8.54 -2.83 -1.52
N ALA A 34 8.88 -2.84 -2.81
CA ALA A 34 8.49 -1.75 -3.72
C ALA A 34 6.97 -1.65 -3.88
N ALA A 35 6.28 -2.79 -4.00
CA ALA A 35 4.82 -2.84 -4.07
C ALA A 35 4.15 -2.37 -2.76
N ASP A 36 4.74 -2.69 -1.60
CA ASP A 36 4.23 -2.27 -0.30
C ASP A 36 4.34 -0.75 -0.12
N ILE A 37 5.49 -0.17 -0.51
CA ILE A 37 5.72 1.28 -0.51
C ILE A 37 4.71 1.99 -1.42
N GLU A 38 4.44 1.42 -2.60
CA GLU A 38 3.47 1.97 -3.54
C GLU A 38 2.04 1.97 -2.95
N VAL A 39 1.65 0.87 -2.28
CA VAL A 39 0.34 0.77 -1.61
C VAL A 39 0.19 1.83 -0.52
N ASP A 40 1.22 2.03 0.30
CA ASP A 40 1.21 3.06 1.35
C ASP A 40 1.06 4.47 0.77
N GLN A 41 1.82 4.79 -0.29
CA GLN A 41 1.76 6.09 -0.96
C GLN A 41 0.39 6.36 -1.59
N ILE A 42 -0.18 5.38 -2.27
CA ILE A 42 -1.51 5.51 -2.90
C ILE A 42 -2.58 5.64 -1.82
N SER A 43 -2.50 4.83 -0.75
CA SER A 43 -3.44 4.91 0.36
C SER A 43 -3.41 6.29 1.03
N ALA A 44 -2.21 6.85 1.24
CA ALA A 44 -2.04 8.20 1.78
C ALA A 44 -2.65 9.27 0.88
N THR A 45 -2.44 9.15 -0.43
CA THR A 45 -3.04 10.05 -1.43
C THR A 45 -4.56 9.99 -1.40
N VAL A 46 -5.14 8.79 -1.27
CA VAL A 46 -6.60 8.61 -1.16
C VAL A 46 -7.13 9.25 0.11
N ALA A 47 -6.48 9.02 1.26
CA ALA A 47 -6.89 9.60 2.53
C ALA A 47 -6.83 11.13 2.51
N ASP A 48 -5.78 11.73 1.92
CA ASP A 48 -5.66 13.18 1.78
C ASP A 48 -6.76 13.77 0.89
N ARG A 49 -7.08 13.11 -0.24
CA ARG A 49 -8.19 13.52 -1.11
C ARG A 49 -9.53 13.46 -0.41
N ILE A 50 -9.78 12.41 0.37
CA ILE A 50 -10.99 12.27 1.19
C ILE A 50 -11.09 13.43 2.17
N TYR A 51 -9.99 13.74 2.87
CA TYR A 51 -9.95 14.85 3.82
C TYR A 51 -10.26 16.20 3.15
N ASN A 52 -9.62 16.49 2.02
CA ASN A 52 -9.85 17.72 1.27
C ASN A 52 -11.28 17.82 0.73
N HIS A 53 -11.86 16.69 0.30
CA HIS A 53 -13.27 16.61 -0.07
C HIS A 53 -14.19 16.88 1.13
N ILE A 54 -13.94 16.30 2.30
CA ILE A 54 -14.80 16.53 3.46
C ILE A 54 -14.68 17.95 4.02
N LYS A 55 -13.47 18.53 4.00
CA LYS A 55 -13.22 19.90 4.47
C LYS A 55 -13.96 20.96 3.65
N THR A 56 -14.19 20.70 2.36
CA THR A 56 -14.80 21.66 1.43
C THR A 56 -16.32 21.59 1.39
N TYR A 57 -16.94 20.51 1.88
CA TYR A 57 -18.38 20.29 1.82
C TYR A 57 -19.01 20.24 3.22
N GLU A 58 -20.34 20.35 3.31
CA GLU A 58 -21.06 20.24 4.58
C GLU A 58 -20.80 18.90 5.29
N ILE A 59 -20.79 18.94 6.63
CA ILE A 59 -20.65 17.75 7.47
C ILE A 59 -21.87 16.84 7.25
N ARG A 60 -21.65 15.70 6.59
CA ARG A 60 -22.63 14.65 6.35
C ARG A 60 -22.33 13.42 7.19
N LYS A 61 -23.38 12.64 7.47
CA LYS A 61 -23.26 11.34 8.16
C LYS A 61 -22.49 10.31 7.33
N ARG A 62 -22.56 10.41 6.00
CA ARG A 62 -21.97 9.47 5.04
C ARG A 62 -21.43 10.24 3.84
N TYR A 63 -20.25 9.85 3.39
CA TYR A 63 -19.62 10.36 2.17
C TYR A 63 -19.43 9.22 1.20
N ASP A 64 -19.61 9.55 -0.07
CA ASP A 64 -19.44 8.66 -1.20
C ASP A 64 -18.55 9.38 -2.19
N ILE A 65 -17.30 8.94 -2.29
CA ILE A 65 -16.22 9.69 -2.92
C ILE A 65 -15.60 8.82 -4.02
N ASP A 66 -15.71 9.28 -5.25
CA ASP A 66 -15.06 8.68 -6.42
C ASP A 66 -13.77 9.45 -6.74
N MET A 67 -12.69 8.72 -7.03
CA MET A 67 -11.42 9.30 -7.44
C MET A 67 -10.62 8.41 -8.38
N THR A 68 -9.83 9.04 -9.26
CA THR A 68 -8.88 8.34 -10.13
C THR A 68 -7.53 8.20 -9.42
N LEU A 69 -7.04 6.97 -9.31
CA LEU A 69 -5.72 6.67 -8.74
C LEU A 69 -4.61 7.04 -9.74
N PRO A 70 -3.37 7.26 -9.25
CA PRO A 70 -2.23 7.54 -10.12
C PRO A 70 -2.03 6.46 -11.20
N GLU A 71 -1.61 6.87 -12.40
CA GLU A 71 -1.29 5.95 -13.50
C GLU A 71 -0.17 4.97 -13.17
N SER A 72 0.70 5.33 -12.23
CA SER A 72 1.77 4.49 -11.71
C SER A 72 1.29 3.38 -10.78
N ALA A 73 -0.02 3.25 -10.54
CA ALA A 73 -0.57 2.24 -9.63
C ALA A 73 -0.43 0.82 -10.22
N THR A 74 0.68 0.14 -9.93
CA THR A 74 0.96 -1.24 -10.32
C THR A 74 0.49 -2.26 -9.30
N ALA A 75 0.30 -1.86 -8.03
CA ALA A 75 -0.19 -2.73 -6.97
C ALA A 75 -1.56 -3.35 -7.28
N SER A 76 -1.83 -4.57 -6.81
CA SER A 76 -3.10 -5.24 -7.08
C SER A 76 -4.29 -4.52 -6.41
N ASN A 77 -5.49 -4.68 -6.98
CA ASN A 77 -6.70 -4.04 -6.44
C ASN A 77 -6.97 -4.49 -4.99
N GLU A 78 -6.68 -5.75 -4.65
CA GLU A 78 -6.84 -6.27 -3.29
C GLU A 78 -5.91 -5.57 -2.30
N ARG A 79 -4.62 -5.46 -2.64
CA ARG A 79 -3.62 -4.78 -1.80
C ARG A 79 -3.95 -3.31 -1.60
N LEU A 80 -4.34 -2.62 -2.67
CA LEU A 80 -4.78 -1.23 -2.61
C LEU A 80 -6.02 -1.06 -1.73
N LYS A 81 -6.99 -1.98 -1.85
CA LYS A 81 -8.20 -1.96 -1.04
C LYS A 81 -7.87 -2.15 0.44
N GLU A 82 -7.02 -3.10 0.78
CA GLU A 82 -6.55 -3.34 2.15
C GLU A 82 -5.80 -2.13 2.71
N GLY A 83 -4.88 -1.54 1.94
CA GLY A 83 -4.12 -0.36 2.36
C GLY A 83 -5.01 0.85 2.64
N ILE A 84 -5.95 1.14 1.74
CA ILE A 84 -6.92 2.24 1.92
C ILE A 84 -7.80 1.98 3.13
N HIS A 85 -8.29 0.75 3.30
CA HIS A 85 -9.14 0.38 4.44
C HIS A 85 -8.39 0.53 5.77
N HIS A 86 -7.19 -0.03 5.86
CA HIS A 86 -6.35 0.04 7.04
C HIS A 86 -6.03 1.50 7.43
N MET A 87 -5.71 2.34 6.45
CA MET A 87 -5.38 3.74 6.71
C MET A 87 -6.59 4.55 7.20
N LEU A 88 -7.76 4.34 6.60
CA LEU A 88 -8.98 5.03 7.02
C LEU A 88 -9.47 4.57 8.40
N ASP A 89 -9.32 3.27 8.70
CA ASP A 89 -9.60 2.71 10.03
C ASP A 89 -8.65 3.29 11.08
N MET A 90 -7.35 3.38 10.78
CA MET A 90 -6.37 4.08 11.63
C MET A 90 -6.72 5.57 11.85
N ALA A 91 -7.31 6.21 10.84
CA ALA A 91 -7.79 7.59 10.93
C ALA A 91 -9.18 7.71 11.61
N GLY A 92 -9.75 6.59 12.09
CA GLY A 92 -10.99 6.56 12.87
C GLY A 92 -12.26 6.65 12.04
N TRP A 93 -12.16 6.55 10.71
CA TRP A 93 -13.32 6.52 9.83
C TRP A 93 -13.94 5.14 9.81
N THR A 94 -15.28 5.08 9.78
CA THR A 94 -15.97 3.83 9.52
C THR A 94 -16.03 3.62 8.00
N VAL A 95 -15.26 2.67 7.50
CA VAL A 95 -15.23 2.31 6.07
C VAL A 95 -16.39 1.36 5.77
N VAL A 96 -17.31 1.79 4.90
CA VAL A 96 -18.45 0.98 4.47
C VAL A 96 -18.12 0.20 3.21
N LEU A 97 -17.43 0.85 2.27
CA LEU A 97 -17.07 0.26 0.99
C LEU A 97 -15.78 0.87 0.46
N VAL A 98 -14.90 0.01 -0.04
CA VAL A 98 -13.82 0.41 -0.93
C VAL A 98 -13.94 -0.45 -2.17
N ASN A 99 -14.17 0.17 -3.32
CA ASN A 99 -14.25 -0.50 -4.61
C ASN A 99 -13.21 0.07 -5.55
N ILE A 100 -12.44 -0.80 -6.20
CA ILE A 100 -11.41 -0.41 -7.16
C ILE A 100 -11.70 -1.09 -8.48
N TRP A 101 -11.85 -0.28 -9.53
CA TRP A 101 -12.08 -0.75 -10.90
C TRP A 101 -11.11 -0.07 -11.86
N HIS A 102 -11.03 -0.59 -13.08
CA HIS A 102 -10.27 0.07 -14.15
C HIS A 102 -11.23 0.87 -15.01
N SER A 103 -10.89 2.12 -15.28
CA SER A 103 -11.55 2.97 -16.25
C SER A 103 -10.48 3.43 -17.25
N ASN A 104 -10.57 2.95 -18.49
CA ASN A 104 -9.52 3.12 -19.50
C ASN A 104 -8.15 2.59 -19.03
N LYS A 105 -7.11 3.45 -19.03
CA LYS A 105 -5.76 3.12 -18.58
C LYS A 105 -5.55 3.32 -17.08
N ASN A 106 -6.54 3.86 -16.36
CA ASN A 106 -6.36 4.32 -14.99
C ASN A 106 -7.18 3.46 -14.04
N LYS A 107 -6.64 3.22 -12.84
CA LYS A 107 -7.43 2.66 -11.75
C LYS A 107 -8.29 3.77 -11.16
N CYS A 108 -9.54 3.46 -10.89
CA CYS A 108 -10.47 4.32 -10.17
C CYS A 108 -10.82 3.66 -8.84
N CYS A 109 -11.04 4.48 -7.82
CA CYS A 109 -11.38 4.07 -6.48
C CYS A 109 -12.64 4.81 -6.03
N ARG A 110 -13.60 4.07 -5.50
CA ARG A 110 -14.76 4.59 -4.79
C ARG A 110 -14.62 4.22 -3.34
N VAL A 111 -14.72 5.22 -2.48
CA VAL A 111 -14.68 5.04 -1.04
C VAL A 111 -15.97 5.57 -0.45
N VAL A 112 -16.66 4.70 0.27
CA VAL A 112 -17.83 5.07 1.07
C VAL A 112 -17.44 4.97 2.53
N ILE A 113 -17.52 6.10 3.23
CA ILE A 113 -17.17 6.23 4.64
C ILE A 113 -18.29 6.92 5.39
N GLU A 114 -18.45 6.55 6.65
CA GLU A 114 -19.33 7.22 7.59
C GLU A 114 -18.52 8.07 8.56
N TRP A 115 -19.11 9.18 9.00
CA TRP A 115 -18.48 10.08 9.96
C TRP A 115 -18.10 9.29 11.22
N PRO A 116 -16.88 9.46 11.74
CA PRO A 116 -16.43 8.76 12.93
C PRO A 116 -17.46 8.95 14.04
N PRO A 117 -17.86 7.90 14.78
CA PRO A 117 -18.71 8.06 15.97
C PRO A 117 -18.01 8.85 17.08
N VAL A 118 -16.77 9.29 16.87
CA VAL A 118 -15.93 9.97 17.84
C VAL A 118 -16.33 11.44 17.95
N LYS A 119 -16.74 11.84 19.15
CA LYS A 119 -17.02 13.25 19.52
C LYS A 119 -15.92 14.17 18.97
N LYS A 120 -16.33 15.29 18.35
CA LYS A 120 -15.51 16.32 17.66
C LYS A 120 -14.09 16.58 18.22
N SER A 121 -13.87 16.42 19.52
CA SER A 121 -12.60 16.70 20.20
C SER A 121 -11.44 15.72 19.89
N LYS A 122 -11.71 14.47 19.51
CA LYS A 122 -10.64 13.47 19.24
C LYS A 122 -10.26 13.37 17.76
N VAL A 123 -11.17 13.76 16.88
CA VAL A 123 -10.99 13.70 15.43
C VAL A 123 -9.90 14.68 14.98
N THR A 124 -9.91 15.92 15.50
CA THR A 124 -8.85 16.91 15.22
C THR A 124 -7.48 16.44 15.69
N GLN A 125 -7.37 15.86 16.89
CA GLN A 125 -6.10 15.33 17.44
C GLN A 125 -5.54 14.16 16.64
N MET A 126 -6.40 13.27 16.13
CA MET A 126 -5.95 12.16 15.29
C MET A 126 -5.46 12.63 13.92
N PHE A 127 -6.09 13.66 13.33
CA PHE A 127 -5.62 14.25 12.08
C PHE A 127 -4.29 14.98 12.23
N ASP A 128 -4.10 15.73 13.31
CA ASP A 128 -2.83 16.41 13.59
C ASP A 128 -1.68 15.39 13.76
N MET A 129 -1.91 14.28 14.46
CA MET A 129 -0.91 13.21 14.60
C MET A 129 -0.51 12.51 13.28
N VAL A 130 -1.48 12.26 12.38
CA VAL A 130 -1.17 11.65 11.07
C VAL A 130 -0.39 12.64 10.19
N ARG A 131 -0.78 13.93 10.23
CA ARG A 131 -0.07 14.99 9.49
C ARG A 131 1.36 15.16 9.98
N ASP A 132 1.59 15.17 11.29
CA ASP A 132 2.92 15.31 11.89
C ASP A 132 3.82 14.13 11.52
N ARG A 133 3.31 12.89 11.54
CA ARG A 133 4.06 11.71 11.07
C ARG A 133 4.41 11.75 9.58
N THR A 134 3.55 12.35 8.77
CA THR A 134 3.77 12.48 7.32
C THR A 134 4.80 13.58 7.02
N ALA A 135 4.77 14.68 7.76
CA ALA A 135 5.77 15.76 7.68
C ALA A 135 7.15 15.30 8.17
N GLU A 136 7.21 14.53 9.27
CA GLU A 136 8.47 13.95 9.78
C GLU A 136 9.14 13.02 8.76
N ARG A 137 8.35 12.21 8.05
CA ARG A 137 8.87 11.32 6.99
C ARG A 137 9.41 12.07 5.77
N ASN A 138 8.87 13.25 5.47
CA ASN A 138 9.33 14.08 4.35
C ASN A 138 10.54 14.98 4.70
N SER A 139 10.90 15.11 5.97
CA SER A 139 12.05 15.93 6.41
C SER A 139 13.36 15.15 6.56
N ILE A 140 13.35 13.85 6.19
CA ILE A 140 14.53 12.95 6.19
C ILE A 140 15.11 12.80 4.76
N ALA A 141 14.44 13.38 3.75
CA ALA A 141 14.92 13.47 2.38
C ALA A 141 15.83 14.70 2.17
#